data_AF-A0A1I4EZP2-F1
#
_entry.id   AF-A0A1I4EZP2-F1
#
_cell.length_a   1.000
_cell.length_b   1.000
_cell.length_c   1.000
_cell.angle_alpha   90.00
_cell.angle_beta   90.00
_cell.angle_gamma   90.00
#
_symmetry.space_group_name_H-M   'P 1'
#
loop_
_entity.id
_entity.type
_entity.pdbx_description
1 polymer ?
#
loop_
_entity_poly.entity_id
_entity_poly.type
_entity_poly.pdbx_seq_one_letter_code
_entity_poly.pdbx_strand_id
1 'polypeptide(L)'
;MTTKDYVTPDELDYRNSERVTLLDNGRFIVHTGDGEVPADLSFNPEPTPVRTVIDELADDVAPYAIDITAKTDYGVDRHRVADVDLQRVFVDMLRWYATRVEPTMDPAEVIDVLLRGTEFGR
;
A
#
# COMPACT_ATOMS: atom_id res chain seq x y z
N MET A 1 -32.18 4.41 -21.87
CA MET A 1 -31.01 4.01 -21.07
C MET A 1 -29.95 5.08 -21.25
N THR A 2 -29.76 5.94 -20.25
CA THR A 2 -28.73 6.98 -20.26
C THR A 2 -27.50 6.39 -19.61
N THR A 3 -26.45 6.13 -20.38
CA THR A 3 -25.13 5.77 -19.81
C THR A 3 -24.59 7.03 -19.14
N LYS A 4 -24.38 6.99 -17.83
CA LYS A 4 -23.77 8.10 -17.08
C LYS A 4 -22.26 7.95 -17.18
N ASP A 5 -21.59 8.98 -17.71
CA ASP A 5 -20.14 9.02 -17.98
C ASP A 5 -19.33 9.58 -16.79
N TYR A 6 -19.96 9.73 -15.63
CA TYR A 6 -19.30 10.25 -14.43
C TYR A 6 -19.84 9.54 -13.19
N VAL A 7 -18.92 9.25 -12.27
CA VAL A 7 -19.22 8.68 -10.96
C VAL A 7 -19.31 9.82 -9.95
N THR A 8 -20.44 9.91 -9.26
CA THR A 8 -20.67 10.90 -8.22
C THR A 8 -20.01 10.48 -6.90
N PRO A 9 -19.67 11.41 -5.98
CA PRO A 9 -19.01 11.06 -4.70
C PRO A 9 -19.79 10.05 -3.85
N ASP A 10 -21.12 10.05 -3.97
CA ASP A 10 -22.03 9.12 -3.29
C ASP A 10 -21.93 7.70 -3.92
N GLU A 11 -21.74 7.61 -5.23
CA GLU A 11 -21.46 6.35 -5.95
C GLU A 11 -20.02 5.84 -5.70
N LEU A 12 -19.13 6.70 -5.18
CA LEU A 12 -17.78 6.31 -4.72
C LEU A 12 -17.78 5.81 -3.26
N ASP A 13 -18.93 5.84 -2.57
CA ASP A 13 -19.05 5.34 -1.20
C ASP A 13 -19.04 3.81 -1.17
N TYR A 14 -17.84 3.28 -0.98
CA TYR A 14 -17.54 1.86 -0.87
C TYR A 14 -18.26 1.18 0.31
N ARG A 15 -18.85 1.93 1.24
CA ARG A 15 -19.60 1.38 2.39
C ARG A 15 -20.98 0.84 2.03
N ASN A 16 -21.52 1.23 0.87
CA ASN A 16 -22.83 0.76 0.36
C ASN A 16 -22.71 -0.05 -0.94
N SER A 17 -21.49 -0.39 -1.36
CA SER A 17 -21.25 -1.04 -2.65
C SER A 17 -21.33 -2.58 -2.55
N GLU A 18 -22.20 -3.21 -3.34
CA GLU A 18 -22.32 -4.69 -3.42
C GLU A 18 -21.02 -5.39 -3.90
N ARG A 19 -20.15 -4.64 -4.57
CA ARG A 19 -18.84 -5.13 -5.06
C ARG A 19 -17.72 -5.05 -4.04
N VAL A 20 -17.99 -4.46 -2.87
CA VAL A 20 -17.03 -4.25 -1.80
C VAL A 20 -17.53 -4.97 -0.55
N THR A 21 -16.90 -6.09 -0.22
CA THR A 21 -17.14 -6.75 1.05
C THR A 21 -16.20 -6.18 2.10
N LEU A 22 -16.79 -5.63 3.17
CA LEU A 22 -16.03 -5.18 4.32
C LEU A 22 -15.50 -6.39 5.07
N LEU A 23 -14.18 -6.45 5.17
CA LEU A 23 -13.50 -7.29 6.15
C LEU A 23 -13.29 -6.46 7.42
N ASP A 24 -13.08 -7.12 8.54
CA ASP A 24 -12.87 -6.43 9.81
C ASP A 24 -11.65 -5.48 9.78
N ASN A 25 -11.70 -4.44 10.63
CA ASN A 25 -10.63 -3.47 10.86
C ASN A 25 -10.19 -2.65 9.63
N GLY A 26 -11.14 -2.23 8.78
CA GLY A 26 -10.87 -1.29 7.68
C GLY A 26 -10.17 -1.90 6.47
N ARG A 27 -10.32 -3.21 6.27
CA ARG A 27 -9.79 -3.95 5.12
C ARG A 27 -10.94 -4.27 4.17
N PHE A 28 -10.70 -4.18 2.87
CA PHE A 28 -11.74 -4.31 1.85
C PHE A 28 -11.32 -5.30 0.78
N ILE A 29 -12.24 -6.15 0.34
CA ILE A 29 -12.09 -6.97 -0.86
C ILE A 29 -12.90 -6.29 -1.97
N VAL A 30 -12.26 -6.02 -3.11
CA VAL A 30 -12.88 -5.40 -4.29
C VAL A 30 -12.99 -6.43 -5.39
N HIS A 31 -14.22 -6.80 -5.75
CA HIS A 31 -14.47 -7.81 -6.78
C HIS A 31 -14.44 -7.17 -8.18
N THR A 32 -13.49 -7.61 -9.01
CA THR A 32 -13.38 -7.24 -10.43
C THR A 32 -13.86 -8.39 -11.32
N GLY A 33 -15.18 -8.60 -11.38
CA GLY A 33 -15.82 -9.60 -12.23
C GLY A 33 -17.26 -9.93 -11.78
N ASP A 34 -18.12 -10.31 -12.73
CA ASP A 34 -19.54 -10.69 -12.48
C ASP A 34 -19.69 -12.16 -12.00
N GLY A 35 -18.72 -12.66 -11.24
CA GLY A 35 -18.71 -14.02 -10.72
C GLY A 35 -19.36 -14.12 -9.33
N GLU A 36 -20.27 -15.08 -9.17
CA GLU A 36 -20.92 -15.40 -7.89
C GLU A 36 -19.90 -15.82 -6.82
N VAL A 37 -20.07 -15.30 -5.60
CA VAL A 37 -19.20 -15.59 -4.46
C VAL A 37 -19.36 -17.07 -4.09
N PRO A 38 -18.30 -17.90 -4.09
CA PRO A 38 -18.42 -19.24 -3.53
C PRO A 38 -18.77 -19.12 -2.05
N ALA A 39 -19.91 -19.68 -1.66
CA ALA A 39 -20.46 -19.63 -0.29
C ALA A 39 -19.56 -20.27 0.78
N ASP A 40 -18.43 -20.85 0.38
CA ASP A 40 -17.44 -21.51 1.23
C ASP A 40 -16.15 -20.68 1.42
N LEU A 41 -16.24 -19.36 1.27
CA LEU A 41 -15.20 -18.45 1.76
C LEU A 41 -15.57 -17.94 3.15
N SER A 42 -15.89 -18.86 4.07
CA SER A 42 -15.69 -18.59 5.49
C SER A 42 -14.18 -18.57 5.75
N PHE A 43 -13.50 -17.60 5.12
CA PHE A 43 -12.28 -17.04 5.66
C PHE A 43 -12.74 -16.45 7.00
N ASN A 44 -12.60 -17.25 8.05
CA ASN A 44 -12.40 -16.76 9.39
C ASN A 44 -10.88 -16.57 9.50
N PRO A 45 -10.26 -15.50 8.95
CA PRO A 45 -8.96 -15.13 9.44
C PRO A 45 -9.25 -14.79 10.90
N GLU A 46 -8.76 -15.62 11.82
CA GLU A 46 -8.58 -15.13 13.19
C GLU A 46 -7.99 -13.73 13.05
N PRO A 47 -8.61 -12.69 13.64
CA PRO A 47 -8.21 -11.32 13.40
C PRO A 47 -6.76 -11.25 13.81
N THR A 48 -5.85 -11.29 12.84
CA THR A 48 -4.44 -11.05 13.05
C THR A 48 -4.44 -9.62 13.53
N PRO A 49 -4.28 -9.37 14.85
CA PRO A 49 -4.50 -8.05 15.38
C PRO A 49 -3.51 -7.14 14.64
N VAL A 50 -3.88 -5.90 14.37
CA VAL A 50 -2.97 -4.89 13.75
C VAL A 50 -1.65 -4.77 14.54
N ARG A 51 -1.64 -5.23 15.81
CA ARG A 51 -0.46 -5.56 16.59
C ARG A 51 0.58 -6.39 15.85
N THR A 52 0.21 -7.38 15.04
CA THR A 52 1.14 -8.34 14.44
C THR A 52 2.24 -7.70 13.60
N VAL A 53 1.97 -6.64 12.84
CA VAL A 53 3.01 -5.96 12.04
C VAL A 53 3.95 -5.14 12.94
N ILE A 54 3.38 -4.44 13.94
CA ILE A 54 4.17 -3.65 14.89
C ILE A 54 4.95 -4.58 15.85
N ASP A 55 4.38 -5.70 16.29
CA ASP A 55 5.02 -6.73 17.09
C ASP A 55 6.12 -7.45 16.30
N GLU A 56 5.92 -7.79 15.00
CA GLU A 56 6.99 -8.32 14.14
C GLU A 56 8.13 -7.32 13.91
N LEU A 57 7.82 -6.03 13.81
CA LEU A 57 8.81 -4.95 13.72
C LEU A 57 9.46 -4.65 15.07
N ALA A 58 8.78 -4.90 16.19
CA ALA A 58 9.25 -4.67 17.55
C ALA A 58 10.09 -5.85 18.10
N ASP A 59 10.02 -7.02 17.47
CA ASP A 59 10.94 -8.14 17.72
C ASP A 59 12.35 -7.85 17.15
N ASP A 60 12.46 -6.86 16.26
CA ASP A 60 13.71 -6.36 15.72
C ASP A 60 14.45 -5.53 16.80
N VAL A 61 15.73 -5.85 17.05
CA VAL A 61 16.58 -5.16 18.04
C VAL A 61 16.83 -3.69 17.64
N ALA A 62 16.53 -3.35 16.39
CA ALA A 62 16.69 -2.02 15.84
C ALA A 62 15.59 -1.05 16.34
N PRO A 63 15.96 0.11 16.93
CA PRO A 63 15.02 1.12 17.40
C PRO A 63 14.19 1.80 16.29
N TYR A 64 14.59 1.67 15.03
CA TYR A 64 13.86 2.24 13.90
C TYR A 64 13.58 1.19 12.85
N ALA A 65 12.33 1.14 12.37
CA ALA A 65 11.94 0.25 11.29
C ALA A 65 10.80 0.85 10.46
N ILE A 66 10.78 0.51 9.17
CA ILE A 66 9.72 0.83 8.22
C ILE A 66 9.30 -0.44 7.50
N ASP A 67 8.00 -0.63 7.37
CA ASP A 67 7.38 -1.60 6.46
C ASP A 67 6.43 -0.84 5.54
N ILE A 68 6.70 -0.89 4.24
CA ILE A 68 6.00 -0.13 3.21
C ILE A 68 5.56 -1.06 2.09
N THR A 69 4.34 -0.85 1.59
CA THR A 69 3.83 -1.52 0.38
C THR A 69 3.49 -0.45 -0.65
N ALA A 70 3.99 -0.60 -1.87
CA ALA A 70 3.76 0.32 -2.97
C ALA A 70 3.13 -0.40 -4.16
N LYS A 71 2.12 0.24 -4.76
CA LYS A 71 1.52 -0.17 -6.04
C LYS A 71 1.97 0.81 -7.12
N THR A 72 2.60 0.30 -8.16
CA THR A 72 2.98 1.05 -9.36
C THR A 72 2.42 0.37 -10.60
N ASP A 73 2.64 0.97 -11.78
CA ASP A 73 2.28 0.37 -13.06
C ASP A 73 2.97 -0.99 -13.29
N TYR A 74 4.09 -1.22 -12.60
CA TYR A 74 4.84 -2.47 -12.64
C TYR A 74 4.29 -3.55 -11.69
N GLY A 75 3.23 -3.27 -10.91
CA GLY A 75 2.64 -4.19 -9.92
C GLY A 75 2.71 -3.71 -8.45
N VAL A 76 2.53 -4.63 -7.49
CA VAL A 76 2.57 -4.35 -6.03
C VAL A 76 3.78 -5.01 -5.39
N ASP A 77 4.56 -4.24 -4.64
CA ASP A 77 5.73 -4.73 -3.90
C ASP A 77 5.74 -4.21 -2.47
N ARG A 78 6.39 -4.96 -1.58
CA ARG A 78 6.55 -4.64 -0.16
C ARG A 78 8.03 -4.60 0.18
N HIS A 79 8.40 -3.68 1.06
CA HIS A 79 9.75 -3.50 1.55
C HIS A 79 9.78 -3.28 3.04
N ARG A 80 10.72 -3.94 3.71
CA ARG A 80 10.93 -3.85 5.14
C ARG A 80 12.40 -3.57 5.40
N VAL A 81 12.66 -2.56 6.22
CA VAL A 81 14.01 -2.19 6.67
C VAL A 81 13.97 -1.78 8.13
N ALA A 82 14.93 -2.28 8.91
CA ALA A 82 15.11 -1.94 10.31
C ALA A 82 16.60 -1.65 10.56
N ASP A 83 16.90 -0.56 11.26
CA ASP A 83 18.27 -0.16 11.59
C ASP A 83 18.30 0.68 12.89
N VAL A 84 19.47 0.77 13.53
CA VAL A 84 19.70 1.68 14.66
C VAL A 84 19.80 3.13 14.24
N ASP A 85 20.00 3.40 12.95
CA ASP A 85 20.08 4.74 12.36
C ASP A 85 18.85 5.03 11.50
N LEU A 86 18.00 5.95 11.97
CA LEU A 86 16.82 6.41 11.25
C LEU A 86 17.14 6.94 9.84
N GLN A 87 18.30 7.58 9.65
CA GLN A 87 18.69 8.10 8.34
C GLN A 87 18.92 6.95 7.34
N ARG A 88 19.47 5.82 7.79
CA ARG A 88 19.66 4.65 6.93
C ARG A 88 18.34 4.04 6.53
N VAL A 89 17.42 3.85 7.48
CA VAL A 89 16.06 3.36 7.22
C VAL A 89 15.36 4.25 6.19
N PHE A 90 15.44 5.57 6.35
CA PHE A 90 14.80 6.51 5.43
C PHE A 90 15.42 6.52 4.03
N VAL A 91 16.76 6.54 3.93
CA VAL A 91 17.46 6.52 2.63
C VAL A 91 17.21 5.20 1.90
N ASP A 92 17.19 4.09 2.61
CA ASP A 92 16.91 2.77 2.07
C ASP A 92 15.48 2.70 1.49
N MET A 93 14.49 3.19 2.25
CA MET A 93 13.10 3.32 1.80
C MET A 93 12.99 4.17 0.52
N LEU A 94 13.65 5.34 0.46
CA LEU A 94 13.60 6.22 -0.70
C LEU A 94 14.22 5.56 -1.94
N ARG A 95 15.35 4.87 -1.78
CA ARG A 95 16.01 4.14 -2.87
C ARG A 95 15.14 3.00 -3.37
N TRP A 96 14.56 2.22 -2.48
CA TRP A 96 13.62 1.17 -2.85
C TRP A 96 12.43 1.75 -3.63
N TYR A 97 11.82 2.82 -3.14
CA TYR A 97 10.69 3.46 -3.83
C TYR A 97 11.09 3.95 -5.22
N ALA A 98 12.26 4.57 -5.37
CA ALA A 98 12.77 5.02 -6.65
C ALA A 98 12.95 3.88 -7.66
N THR A 99 13.52 2.74 -7.24
CA THR A 99 13.63 1.55 -8.12
C THR A 99 12.27 1.01 -8.55
N ARG A 100 11.23 1.27 -7.75
CA ARG A 100 9.87 0.82 -8.03
C ARG A 100 9.11 1.75 -8.97
N VAL A 101 9.39 3.05 -8.88
CA VAL A 101 8.81 4.09 -9.74
C VAL A 101 9.42 4.02 -11.13
N GLU A 102 10.74 3.95 -11.24
CA GLU A 102 11.43 3.87 -12.52
C GLU A 102 12.62 2.91 -12.41
N PRO A 103 12.43 1.62 -12.78
CA PRO A 103 13.45 0.59 -12.60
C PRO A 103 14.64 0.73 -13.55
N THR A 104 14.55 1.53 -14.61
CA THR A 104 15.61 1.67 -15.61
C THR A 104 16.56 2.85 -15.35
N MET A 105 16.18 3.77 -14.46
CA MET A 105 16.94 4.95 -14.10
C MET A 105 17.73 4.73 -12.81
N ASP A 106 18.83 5.47 -12.63
CA ASP A 106 19.54 5.48 -11.36
C ASP A 106 18.61 5.98 -10.23
N PRO A 107 18.50 5.26 -9.10
CA PRO A 107 17.60 5.65 -8.02
C PRO A 107 17.86 7.05 -7.46
N ALA A 108 19.12 7.52 -7.45
CA ALA A 108 19.43 8.86 -6.95
C ALA A 108 18.94 9.95 -7.91
N GLU A 109 18.98 9.70 -9.22
CA GLU A 109 18.41 10.60 -10.23
C GLU A 109 16.89 10.68 -10.10
N VAL A 110 16.22 9.53 -9.92
CA VAL A 110 14.77 9.50 -9.67
C VAL A 110 14.41 10.26 -8.40
N ILE A 111 15.13 10.05 -7.29
CA ILE A 111 14.90 10.76 -6.02
C ILE A 111 15.07 12.26 -6.21
N ASP A 112 16.11 12.69 -6.92
CA ASP A 112 16.35 14.11 -7.19
C ASP A 112 15.20 14.74 -8.00
N VAL A 113 14.70 14.07 -9.04
CA VAL A 113 13.52 14.50 -9.80
C VAL A 113 12.28 14.58 -8.91
N LEU A 114 12.03 13.54 -8.08
CA LEU A 114 10.91 13.52 -7.14
C LEU A 114 11.00 14.70 -6.17
N LEU A 115 12.17 14.97 -5.59
CA LEU A 115 12.38 16.06 -4.66
C LEU A 115 12.10 17.42 -5.31
N ARG A 116 12.62 17.68 -6.51
CA ARG A 116 12.34 18.91 -7.27
C ARG A 116 10.85 19.14 -7.55
N GLY A 117 10.07 18.06 -7.65
CA GLY A 117 8.61 18.12 -7.84
C GLY A 117 7.81 18.37 -6.56
N THR A 118 8.45 18.34 -5.39
CA THR A 118 7.81 18.53 -4.08
C THR A 118 8.17 19.86 -3.43
N GLU A 119 7.46 20.22 -2.35
CA GLU A 119 7.79 21.38 -1.52
C GLU A 119 9.20 21.31 -0.89
N PHE A 120 9.81 20.12 -0.83
CA PHE A 120 11.14 19.87 -0.29
C PHE A 120 12.28 20.15 -1.29
N GLY A 121 11.98 20.37 -2.57
CA GLY A 121 12.98 20.61 -3.61
C GLY A 121 13.36 22.07 -3.84
N ARG A 122 12.86 23.00 -3.02
CA ARG A 122 13.11 24.45 -3.16
C ARG A 122 14.13 24.98 -2.17
#